data_AF-A0AAD9NVD5-F1
#
_entry.id   AF-A0AAD9NVD5-F1
#
_cell.length_a   1.000
_cell.length_b   1.000
_cell.length_c   1.000
_cell.angle_alpha   90.00
_cell.angle_beta   90.00
_cell.angle_gamma   90.00
#
_symmetry.space_group_name_H-M   'P 1'
#
loop_
_entity.id
_entity.type
_entity.pdbx_description
1 polymer ?
#
loop_
_entity_poly.entity_id
_entity_poly.type
_entity_poly.pdbx_seq_one_letter_code
_entity_poly.pdbx_strand_id
1 'polypeptide(L)'
;MTYIHGSPIVSHGRLSSANIVVDTHWVCKVTDYGLPLFRSGDDHTLKRDFEDEICAKNLYNAPEILKMTNTLAIGTQEGDVYSFGIIMNDLALMAGPYSIEMAECSAEEIVLRVINPEDKPFRPSLGDCHIAKYWVELMQSCWHESPQNRPTFSTISQTLYENCDDDYKNDPDDERSLRMLAEHATYLETVWKEKMKEKAELMRENERLSTMTERLSTHLPRKYVSAIRTGKTIGSDCFDSVSIFLSDIVDFHAIVTSSSPKQVGISRWVEDLIIIHSLSRIVSGETW
;
A
#
# COMPACT_ATOMS: atom_id res chain seq x y z
N MET A 1 -14.97 18.62 16.04
CA MET A 1 -15.34 17.51 16.95
C MET A 1 -15.90 17.97 18.30
N THR A 2 -15.34 19.00 18.96
CA THR A 2 -15.87 19.54 20.24
C THR A 2 -17.39 19.78 20.24
N TYR A 3 -17.93 20.30 19.13
CA TYR A 3 -19.38 20.46 18.96
C TYR A 3 -20.16 19.13 19.02
N ILE A 4 -19.72 18.11 18.29
CA ILE A 4 -20.37 16.78 18.28
C ILE A 4 -20.29 16.15 19.68
N HIS A 5 -19.12 16.24 20.33
CA HIS A 5 -18.88 15.70 21.68
C HIS A 5 -19.70 16.40 22.77
N GLY A 6 -20.01 17.67 22.60
CA GLY A 6 -20.91 18.42 23.49
C GLY A 6 -22.39 18.32 23.13
N SER A 7 -22.74 17.66 22.02
CA SER A 7 -24.12 17.49 21.57
C SER A 7 -24.76 16.19 22.13
N PRO A 8 -26.09 16.02 22.02
CA PRO A 8 -26.76 14.75 22.37
C PRO A 8 -26.29 13.52 21.57
N ILE A 9 -25.55 13.72 20.48
CA ILE A 9 -24.96 12.63 19.68
C ILE A 9 -23.75 12.02 20.42
N VAL A 10 -23.07 12.81 21.26
CA VAL A 10 -21.94 12.45 22.14
C VAL A 10 -20.66 12.03 21.42
N SER A 11 -20.73 11.31 20.31
CA SER A 11 -19.59 10.82 19.54
C SER A 11 -19.93 10.69 18.06
N HIS A 12 -18.93 10.78 17.19
CA HIS A 12 -19.12 10.49 15.77
C HIS A 12 -19.14 8.99 15.52
N GLY A 13 -18.18 8.27 16.10
CA GLY A 13 -18.04 6.82 16.10
C GLY A 13 -17.68 6.17 14.76
N ARG A 14 -17.47 6.98 13.71
CA ARG A 14 -17.04 6.55 12.37
C ARG A 14 -16.13 7.60 11.73
N LEU A 15 -15.38 8.34 12.54
CA LEU A 15 -14.54 9.42 12.04
C LEU A 15 -13.45 8.84 11.13
N SER A 16 -13.32 9.36 9.92
CA SER A 16 -12.29 8.97 8.95
C SER A 16 -12.03 10.16 8.01
N SER A 17 -10.95 10.10 7.22
CA SER A 17 -10.66 11.15 6.23
C SER A 17 -11.77 11.28 5.19
N ALA A 18 -12.44 10.19 4.81
CA ALA A 18 -13.58 10.20 3.90
C ALA A 18 -14.82 10.96 4.45
N ASN A 19 -14.93 11.08 5.78
CA ASN A 19 -16.04 11.78 6.44
C ASN A 19 -15.72 13.26 6.75
N ILE A 20 -14.56 13.75 6.30
CA ILE A 20 -14.15 15.15 6.39
C ILE A 20 -14.16 15.73 4.98
N VAL A 21 -15.12 16.61 4.71
CA VAL A 21 -15.27 17.26 3.40
C VAL A 21 -14.84 18.72 3.49
N VAL A 22 -14.36 19.28 2.39
CA VAL A 22 -13.98 20.69 2.30
C VAL A 22 -14.98 21.41 1.43
N ASP A 23 -15.52 22.53 1.90
CA ASP A 23 -16.45 23.34 1.11
C ASP A 23 -15.74 24.37 0.20
N THR A 24 -16.51 25.16 -0.53
CA THR A 24 -15.98 26.16 -1.48
C THR A 24 -15.19 27.29 -0.81
N HIS A 25 -15.29 27.43 0.51
CA HIS A 25 -14.57 28.44 1.31
C HIS A 25 -13.42 27.80 2.11
N TRP A 26 -12.94 26.64 1.68
CA TRP A 26 -11.83 25.92 2.33
C TRP A 26 -12.08 25.52 3.79
N VAL A 27 -13.35 25.46 4.20
CA VAL A 27 -13.71 25.04 5.55
C VAL A 27 -13.92 23.52 5.58
N CYS A 28 -13.14 22.84 6.43
CA CYS A 28 -13.36 21.44 6.75
C CYS A 28 -14.67 21.23 7.52
N LYS A 29 -15.53 20.35 7.02
CA LYS A 29 -16.80 19.95 7.62
C LYS A 29 -16.81 18.45 7.87
N VAL A 30 -17.22 18.08 9.06
CA VAL A 30 -17.39 16.68 9.46
C VAL A 30 -18.79 16.23 9.05
N THR A 31 -18.91 15.05 8.45
CA THR A 31 -20.14 14.48 7.88
C THR A 31 -20.42 13.09 8.47
N ASP A 32 -21.54 12.46 8.10
CA ASP A 32 -21.85 11.06 8.45
C ASP A 32 -21.84 10.67 9.94
N TYR A 33 -21.96 11.66 10.84
CA TYR A 33 -22.15 11.45 12.28
C TYR A 33 -23.62 11.18 12.63
N GLY A 34 -23.87 10.48 13.74
CA GLY A 34 -25.23 10.16 14.20
C GLY A 34 -25.98 9.10 13.39
N LEU A 35 -25.46 8.67 12.24
CA LEU A 35 -26.03 7.58 11.42
C LEU A 35 -26.30 6.28 12.19
N PRO A 36 -25.43 5.83 13.13
CA PRO A 36 -25.72 4.64 13.94
C PRO A 36 -26.98 4.80 14.82
N LEU A 37 -27.24 6.00 15.33
CA LEU A 37 -28.44 6.30 16.12
C LEU A 37 -29.71 6.24 15.27
N PHE A 38 -29.63 6.63 13.99
CA PHE A 38 -30.75 6.51 13.05
C PHE A 38 -31.05 5.07 12.62
N ARG A 39 -30.04 4.20 12.63
CA ARG A 39 -30.15 2.77 12.27
C ARG A 39 -30.36 1.86 13.48
N SER A 40 -30.51 2.44 14.67
CA SER A 40 -30.75 1.73 15.94
C SER A 40 -32.15 1.10 15.93
N GLY A 41 -32.30 -0.03 15.23
CA GLY A 41 -33.58 -0.71 15.04
C GLY A 41 -33.60 -1.65 13.84
N ASP A 42 -32.70 -1.44 12.87
CA ASP A 42 -32.55 -2.36 11.74
C ASP A 42 -31.49 -3.40 12.05
N ASP A 43 -31.91 -4.67 12.16
CA ASP A 43 -31.05 -5.84 12.28
C ASP A 43 -30.35 -6.11 10.92
N HIS A 44 -29.46 -5.19 10.56
CA HIS A 44 -28.65 -5.31 9.36
C HIS A 44 -27.37 -6.07 9.71
N THR A 45 -27.52 -7.38 9.86
CA THR A 45 -26.50 -8.37 9.49
C THR A 45 -26.21 -8.24 7.99
N LEU A 46 -25.54 -7.15 7.60
CA LEU A 46 -25.05 -6.96 6.24
C LEU A 46 -23.93 -7.97 6.02
N LYS A 47 -24.35 -9.06 5.37
CA LYS A 47 -23.56 -10.19 4.90
C LYS A 47 -22.28 -9.73 4.19
N ARG A 48 -21.15 -10.33 4.60
CA ARG A 48 -20.09 -11.01 3.83
C ARG A 48 -19.61 -10.51 2.45
N ASP A 49 -20.40 -9.79 1.66
CA ASP A 49 -20.03 -9.35 0.30
C ASP A 49 -19.19 -8.05 0.30
N PHE A 50 -18.98 -7.44 1.47
CA PHE A 50 -18.24 -6.20 1.68
C PHE A 50 -17.11 -6.34 2.70
N GLU A 51 -16.61 -7.56 2.95
CA GLU A 51 -15.60 -7.82 3.99
C GLU A 51 -14.36 -6.91 3.85
N ASP A 52 -13.83 -6.75 2.63
CA ASP A 52 -12.68 -5.87 2.39
C ASP A 52 -12.98 -4.39 2.67
N GLU A 53 -14.17 -3.90 2.28
CA GLU A 53 -14.56 -2.50 2.50
C GLU A 53 -14.86 -2.22 3.98
N ILE A 54 -15.40 -3.21 4.69
CA ILE A 54 -15.63 -3.16 6.14
C ILE A 54 -14.29 -3.16 6.87
N CYS A 55 -13.36 -4.04 6.49
CA CYS A 55 -12.01 -4.09 7.05
C CYS A 55 -11.24 -2.79 6.82
N ALA A 56 -11.31 -2.21 5.62
CA ALA A 56 -10.69 -0.91 5.33
C ALA A 56 -11.26 0.22 6.20
N LYS A 57 -12.58 0.25 6.43
CA LYS A 57 -13.22 1.23 7.33
C LYS A 57 -12.78 1.05 8.79
N ASN A 58 -12.53 -0.20 9.20
CA ASN A 58 -12.08 -0.53 10.55
C ASN A 58 -10.65 -0.06 10.86
N LEU A 59 -9.85 0.31 9.86
CA LEU A 59 -8.49 0.82 10.06
C LEU A 59 -8.43 2.14 10.86
N TYR A 60 -9.52 2.91 10.89
CA TYR A 60 -9.63 4.14 11.70
C TYR A 60 -10.13 3.88 13.12
N ASN A 61 -10.62 2.68 13.42
CA ASN A 61 -11.29 2.40 14.69
C ASN A 61 -10.29 2.08 15.80
N ALA A 62 -10.60 2.55 17.00
CA ALA A 62 -9.79 2.30 18.19
C ALA A 62 -9.82 0.82 18.61
N PRO A 63 -8.75 0.29 19.24
CA PRO A 63 -8.64 -1.12 19.61
C PRO A 63 -9.77 -1.58 20.54
N GLU A 64 -10.23 -0.73 21.45
CA GLU A 64 -11.35 -1.04 22.36
C GLU A 64 -12.69 -1.13 21.64
N ILE A 65 -12.87 -0.38 20.54
CA ILE A 65 -14.07 -0.44 19.70
C ILE A 65 -14.03 -1.70 18.85
N LEU A 66 -12.88 -2.02 18.26
CA LEU A 66 -12.67 -3.23 17.45
C LEU A 66 -12.86 -4.53 18.26
N LYS A 67 -12.59 -4.50 19.57
CA LYS A 67 -12.83 -5.63 20.49
C LYS A 67 -14.30 -5.84 20.84
N MET A 68 -15.17 -4.86 20.60
CA MET A 68 -16.60 -5.01 20.87
C MET A 68 -17.22 -5.93 19.82
N THR A 69 -17.70 -7.10 20.25
CA THR A 69 -18.37 -8.09 19.38
C THR A 69 -19.77 -7.69 18.95
N ASN A 70 -20.25 -6.50 19.34
CA ASN A 70 -21.61 -6.05 19.07
C ASN A 70 -21.63 -5.17 17.82
N THR A 71 -22.49 -5.51 16.86
CA THR A 71 -22.69 -4.82 15.57
C THR A 71 -23.20 -3.38 15.72
N LEU A 72 -23.55 -2.98 16.94
CA LEU A 72 -24.01 -1.66 17.34
C LEU A 72 -22.95 -0.91 18.16
N ALA A 73 -21.65 -1.10 17.89
CA ALA A 73 -20.61 -0.33 18.59
C ALA A 73 -20.82 1.17 18.33
N ILE A 74 -21.54 1.81 19.25
CA ILE A 74 -21.66 3.27 19.34
C ILE A 74 -20.25 3.72 19.71
N GLY A 75 -19.55 4.37 18.78
CA GLY A 75 -18.19 4.81 19.05
C GLY A 75 -18.15 5.76 20.25
N THR A 76 -16.96 5.99 20.78
CA THR A 76 -16.74 6.81 21.97
C THR A 76 -16.03 8.11 21.61
N GLN A 77 -16.01 9.09 22.53
CA GLN A 77 -15.25 10.31 22.30
C GLN A 77 -13.76 10.01 22.17
N GLU A 78 -13.24 9.11 23.01
CA GLU A 78 -11.86 8.63 22.97
C GLU A 78 -11.57 7.84 21.70
N GLY A 79 -12.57 7.13 21.16
CA GLY A 79 -12.51 6.45 19.87
C GLY A 79 -12.35 7.43 18.72
N ASP A 80 -13.13 8.52 18.71
CA ASP A 80 -12.97 9.57 17.71
C ASP A 80 -11.60 10.24 17.79
N VAL A 81 -11.03 10.39 18.99
CA VAL A 81 -9.67 10.92 19.17
C VAL A 81 -8.62 9.97 18.57
N TYR A 82 -8.79 8.66 18.77
CA TYR A 82 -7.93 7.66 18.12
C TYR A 82 -8.01 7.78 16.60
N SER A 83 -9.22 7.83 16.05
CA SER A 83 -9.44 7.99 14.60
C SER A 83 -8.79 9.27 14.07
N PHE A 84 -8.82 10.36 14.85
CA PHE A 84 -8.12 11.59 14.50
C PHE A 84 -6.60 11.40 14.43
N GLY A 85 -6.00 10.62 15.33
CA GLY A 85 -4.58 10.24 15.23
C GLY A 85 -4.24 9.48 13.93
N ILE A 86 -5.10 8.53 13.54
CA ILE A 86 -4.96 7.82 12.26
C ILE A 86 -5.10 8.77 11.07
N ILE A 87 -6.06 9.72 11.12
CA ILE A 87 -6.22 10.76 10.09
C ILE A 87 -4.98 11.66 10.00
N MET A 88 -4.34 12.00 11.13
CA MET A 88 -3.09 12.78 11.08
C MET A 88 -1.96 12.02 10.37
N ASN A 89 -1.86 10.69 10.54
CA ASN A 89 -0.91 9.88 9.78
C ASN A 89 -1.28 9.80 8.29
N ASP A 90 -2.57 9.60 7.98
CA ASP A 90 -3.11 9.64 6.61
C ASP A 90 -2.74 10.97 5.92
N LEU A 91 -2.90 12.10 6.61
CA LEU A 91 -2.51 13.42 6.11
C LEU A 91 -0.99 13.56 5.95
N ALA A 92 -0.19 13.02 6.86
CA ALA A 92 1.27 13.09 6.79
C ALA A 92 1.86 12.29 5.62
N LEU A 93 1.23 11.16 5.26
CA LEU A 93 1.69 10.29 4.18
C LEU A 93 0.92 10.46 2.87
N MET A 94 -0.26 11.09 2.93
CA MET A 94 -1.17 11.28 1.81
C MET A 94 -1.52 9.98 1.06
N ALA A 95 -1.66 8.89 1.80
CA ALA A 95 -1.71 7.55 1.21
C ALA A 95 -2.78 6.63 1.82
N GLY A 96 -3.63 7.15 2.70
CA GLY A 96 -4.58 6.34 3.45
C GLY A 96 -4.01 5.80 4.78
N PRO A 97 -4.86 5.20 5.61
CA PRO A 97 -4.49 4.68 6.91
C PRO A 97 -3.63 3.42 6.73
N TYR A 98 -2.57 3.27 7.52
CA TYR A 98 -1.67 2.09 7.45
C TYR A 98 -1.10 1.83 6.05
N SER A 99 -0.93 2.86 5.23
CA SER A 99 -0.54 2.74 3.81
C SER A 99 0.80 2.00 3.60
N ILE A 100 1.73 2.14 4.54
CA ILE A 100 3.03 1.44 4.50
C ILE A 100 2.82 -0.05 4.81
N GLU A 101 2.07 -0.38 5.86
CA GLU A 101 1.81 -1.77 6.27
C GLU A 101 0.95 -2.52 5.25
N MET A 102 0.05 -1.81 4.57
CA MET A 102 -0.79 -2.37 3.49
C MET A 102 0.01 -2.83 2.26
N ALA A 103 1.31 -2.53 2.18
CA ALA A 103 2.19 -3.10 1.16
C ALA A 103 2.44 -4.61 1.37
N GLU A 104 2.35 -5.09 2.62
CA GLU A 104 2.69 -6.47 2.99
C GLU A 104 1.53 -7.21 3.68
N CYS A 105 0.56 -6.48 4.24
CA CYS A 105 -0.55 -7.04 5.02
C CYS A 105 -1.92 -6.65 4.43
N SER A 106 -2.92 -7.52 4.58
CA SER A 106 -4.31 -7.15 4.29
C SER A 106 -4.87 -6.22 5.39
N ALA A 107 -5.94 -5.51 5.09
CA ALA A 107 -6.63 -4.68 6.09
C ALA A 107 -7.13 -5.51 7.27
N GLU A 108 -7.61 -6.73 7.03
CA GLU A 108 -8.03 -7.67 8.08
C GLU A 108 -6.87 -8.03 9.01
N GLU A 109 -5.70 -8.37 8.45
CA GLU A 109 -4.51 -8.71 9.22
C GLU A 109 -4.06 -7.53 10.08
N ILE A 110 -4.07 -6.32 9.52
CA ILE A 110 -3.78 -5.08 10.25
C ILE A 110 -4.74 -4.92 11.43
N VAL A 111 -6.05 -5.05 11.19
CA VAL A 111 -7.08 -4.94 12.24
C VAL A 111 -6.84 -5.97 13.35
N LEU A 112 -6.52 -7.22 13.00
CA LEU A 112 -6.21 -8.27 13.98
C LEU A 112 -4.99 -7.92 14.83
N ARG A 113 -3.94 -7.36 14.22
CA ARG A 113 -2.73 -6.90 14.94
C ARG A 113 -2.99 -5.68 15.82
N VAL A 114 -3.94 -4.81 15.45
CA VAL A 114 -4.40 -3.71 16.33
C VAL A 114 -5.17 -4.24 17.53
N ILE A 115 -6.04 -5.24 17.33
CA ILE A 115 -6.83 -5.87 18.40
C ILE A 115 -5.91 -6.64 19.36
N ASN A 116 -5.02 -7.47 18.80
CA ASN A 116 -4.14 -8.38 19.53
C ASN A 116 -2.68 -8.05 19.19
N PRO A 117 -2.13 -6.96 19.73
CA PRO A 117 -0.72 -6.64 19.55
C PRO A 117 0.15 -7.70 20.24
N GLU A 118 1.33 -7.97 19.66
CA GLU A 118 2.33 -8.87 20.24
C GLU A 118 3.01 -8.23 21.46
N ASP A 119 4.15 -7.55 21.27
CA ASP A 119 4.90 -6.92 22.36
C ASP A 119 4.55 -5.45 22.59
N LYS A 120 4.15 -4.74 21.51
CA LYS A 120 3.85 -3.30 21.52
C LYS A 120 2.59 -2.99 20.73
N PRO A 121 1.85 -1.91 21.07
CA PRO A 121 0.69 -1.50 20.30
C PRO A 121 1.02 -1.35 18.82
N PHE A 122 0.23 -2.01 17.96
CA PHE A 122 0.40 -1.91 16.51
C PHE A 122 -0.21 -0.60 16.01
N ARG A 123 0.61 0.25 15.37
CA ARG A 123 0.24 1.60 14.92
C ARG A 123 0.85 1.89 13.55
N PRO A 124 0.26 2.79 12.74
CA PRO A 124 0.80 3.15 11.44
C PRO A 124 2.21 3.73 11.56
N SER A 125 3.11 3.29 10.70
CA SER A 125 4.43 3.86 10.54
C SER A 125 4.37 5.21 9.83
N LEU A 126 5.37 6.06 10.07
CA LEU A 126 5.64 7.25 9.27
C LEU A 126 6.72 7.00 8.21
N GLY A 127 7.39 5.84 8.24
CA GLY A 127 8.53 5.54 7.37
C GLY A 127 9.60 6.63 7.48
N ASP A 128 10.07 7.10 6.33
CA ASP A 128 11.04 8.20 6.21
C ASP A 128 10.39 9.59 6.15
N CYS A 129 9.09 9.70 6.45
CA CYS A 129 8.39 10.99 6.40
C CYS A 129 8.93 11.96 7.46
N HIS A 130 9.43 13.11 7.00
CA HIS A 130 9.96 14.16 7.87
C HIS A 130 8.86 15.14 8.27
N ILE A 131 8.17 14.83 9.37
CA ILE A 131 7.26 15.77 10.05
C ILE A 131 7.88 16.29 11.34
N ALA A 132 7.54 17.53 11.70
CA ALA A 132 8.07 18.14 12.92
C ALA A 132 7.69 17.28 14.15
N LYS A 133 8.62 17.14 15.09
CA LYS A 133 8.48 16.28 16.28
C LYS A 133 7.17 16.52 17.04
N TYR A 134 6.74 17.76 17.15
CA TYR A 134 5.48 18.15 17.76
C TYR A 134 4.26 17.41 17.16
N TRP A 135 4.18 17.35 15.83
CA TRP A 135 3.07 16.67 15.13
C TRP A 135 3.07 15.16 15.38
N VAL A 136 4.26 14.56 15.46
CA VAL A 136 4.44 13.15 15.81
C VAL A 136 3.93 12.88 17.23
N GLU A 137 4.31 13.72 18.20
CA GLU A 137 3.91 13.56 19.60
C GLU A 137 2.39 13.73 19.79
N LEU A 138 1.79 14.74 19.14
CA LEU A 138 0.35 14.95 19.18
C LEU A 138 -0.40 13.75 18.57
N MET A 139 0.01 13.31 17.38
CA MET A 139 -0.54 12.13 16.71
C MET A 139 -0.45 10.88 17.62
N GLN A 140 0.71 10.68 18.24
CA GLN A 140 0.94 9.55 19.13
C GLN A 140 0.09 9.58 20.41
N SER A 141 -0.13 10.78 20.96
CA SER A 141 -1.03 10.95 22.11
C SER A 141 -2.49 10.65 21.75
N CYS A 142 -2.92 10.95 20.52
CA CYS A 142 -4.29 10.73 20.07
C CYS A 142 -4.62 9.24 19.93
N TRP A 143 -3.69 8.41 19.47
CA TRP A 143 -3.91 6.96 19.30
C TRP A 143 -3.36 6.09 20.43
N HIS A 144 -3.20 6.65 21.63
CA HIS A 144 -2.72 5.91 22.79
C HIS A 144 -3.57 4.64 23.05
N GLU A 145 -2.94 3.53 23.47
CA GLU A 145 -3.63 2.25 23.69
C GLU A 145 -4.78 2.38 24.70
N SER A 146 -4.49 2.90 25.89
CA SER A 146 -5.50 3.23 26.90
C SER A 146 -6.36 4.45 26.47
N PRO A 147 -7.70 4.32 26.35
CA PRO A 147 -8.58 5.41 25.94
C PRO A 147 -8.51 6.64 26.86
N GLN A 148 -8.34 6.43 28.16
CA GLN A 148 -8.32 7.49 29.17
C GLN A 148 -7.07 8.38 29.11
N ASN A 149 -6.00 7.90 28.45
CA ASN A 149 -4.76 8.66 28.28
C ASN A 149 -4.78 9.51 27.01
N ARG A 150 -5.81 9.40 26.18
CA ARG A 150 -5.96 10.21 24.97
C ARG A 150 -6.42 11.61 25.35
N PRO A 151 -5.89 12.67 24.71
CA PRO A 151 -6.35 14.04 24.97
C PRO A 151 -7.79 14.24 24.47
N THR A 152 -8.52 15.16 25.07
CA THR A 152 -9.83 15.56 24.52
C THR A 152 -9.66 16.46 23.29
N PHE A 153 -10.65 16.54 22.41
CA PHE A 153 -10.59 17.50 21.29
C PHE A 153 -10.49 18.97 21.75
N SER A 154 -10.96 19.30 22.95
CA SER A 154 -10.76 20.63 23.53
C SER A 154 -9.27 20.87 23.81
N THR A 155 -8.59 19.89 24.42
CA THR A 155 -7.15 19.92 24.67
C THR A 155 -6.38 19.99 23.36
N ILE A 156 -6.70 19.13 22.39
CA ILE A 156 -6.08 19.13 21.07
C ILE A 156 -6.21 20.51 20.41
N SER A 157 -7.42 21.08 20.37
CA SER A 157 -7.65 22.39 19.74
C SER A 157 -6.84 23.50 20.39
N GLN A 158 -6.75 23.51 21.72
CA GLN A 158 -5.92 24.45 22.46
C GLN A 158 -4.44 24.28 22.12
N THR A 159 -3.94 23.04 22.16
CA THR A 159 -2.55 22.72 21.82
C THR A 159 -2.21 23.12 20.39
N LEU A 160 -3.12 22.91 19.43
CA LEU A 160 -2.95 23.36 18.05
C LEU A 160 -2.88 24.89 17.95
N TYR A 161 -3.79 25.60 18.62
CA TYR A 161 -3.83 27.05 18.60
C TYR A 161 -2.58 27.70 19.21
N GLU A 162 -2.06 27.13 20.30
CA GLU A 162 -0.86 27.61 20.98
C GLU A 162 0.42 27.40 20.16
N ASN A 163 0.44 26.37 19.31
CA ASN A 163 1.61 26.01 18.49
C ASN A 163 1.47 26.41 17.01
N CYS A 164 0.37 27.06 16.61
CA CYS A 164 0.24 27.66 15.29
C CYS A 164 1.07 28.95 15.19
N ASP A 165 1.77 29.13 14.06
CA ASP A 165 2.47 30.37 13.74
C ASP A 165 1.53 31.58 13.88
N ASP A 166 2.07 32.71 14.33
CA ASP A 166 1.31 33.95 14.50
C ASP A 166 0.69 34.46 13.19
N ASP A 167 1.22 34.02 12.04
CA ASP A 167 0.64 34.28 10.71
C ASP A 167 -0.74 33.60 10.55
N TYR A 168 -0.96 32.44 11.19
CA TYR A 168 -2.27 31.76 11.22
C TYR A 168 -3.34 32.54 11.99
N LYS A 169 -2.93 33.38 12.94
CA LYS A 169 -3.88 34.15 13.76
C LYS A 169 -4.34 35.43 13.08
N ASN A 170 -3.67 35.86 12.00
CA ASN A 170 -3.81 37.22 11.44
C ASN A 170 -4.13 37.30 9.94
N ASP A 171 -4.06 36.21 9.17
CA ASP A 171 -4.35 36.19 7.72
C ASP A 171 -5.82 35.78 7.45
N PRO A 172 -6.60 36.48 6.61
CA PRO A 172 -7.90 35.98 6.15
C PRO A 172 -7.77 34.59 5.50
N ASP A 173 -8.54 33.63 6.03
CA ASP A 173 -8.51 32.18 5.73
C ASP A 173 -8.39 31.80 4.24
N ASP A 174 -8.85 32.64 3.31
CA ASP A 174 -8.94 32.29 1.88
C ASP A 174 -7.60 32.36 1.12
N GLU A 175 -6.79 33.42 1.27
CA GLU A 175 -5.64 33.63 0.37
C GLU A 175 -4.47 32.71 0.71
N ARG A 176 -4.26 32.45 2.01
CA ARG A 176 -3.27 31.47 2.47
C ARG A 176 -3.64 30.04 2.09
N SER A 177 -4.90 29.68 2.25
CA SER A 177 -5.38 28.34 1.87
C SER A 177 -5.14 28.10 0.37
N LEU A 178 -5.44 29.11 -0.47
CA LEU A 178 -5.16 29.06 -1.90
C LEU A 178 -3.66 28.93 -2.22
N ARG A 179 -2.77 29.64 -1.51
CA ARG A 179 -1.32 29.49 -1.68
C ARG A 179 -0.84 28.09 -1.28
N MET A 180 -1.27 27.59 -0.11
CA MET A 180 -0.93 26.24 0.34
C MET A 180 -1.38 25.16 -0.64
N LEU A 181 -2.57 25.31 -1.25
CA LEU A 181 -3.04 24.38 -2.27
C LEU A 181 -2.26 24.47 -3.57
N ALA A 182 -1.90 25.67 -4.01
CA ALA A 182 -1.09 25.83 -5.21
C ALA A 182 0.28 25.16 -5.04
N GLU A 183 0.91 25.35 -3.88
CA GLU A 183 2.17 24.68 -3.51
C GLU A 183 1.97 23.17 -3.44
N HIS A 184 0.89 22.72 -2.80
CA HIS A 184 0.58 21.31 -2.64
C HIS A 184 0.24 20.60 -3.96
N ALA A 185 -0.54 21.24 -4.84
CA ALA A 185 -0.85 20.74 -6.17
C ALA A 185 0.43 20.60 -7.00
N THR A 186 1.33 21.60 -6.90
CA THR A 186 2.64 21.54 -7.55
C THR A 186 3.48 20.37 -7.03
N TYR A 187 3.50 20.15 -5.72
CA TYR A 187 4.17 19.00 -5.10
C TYR A 187 3.56 17.65 -5.53
N LEU A 188 2.24 17.54 -5.54
CA LEU A 188 1.55 16.33 -6.00
C LEU A 188 1.85 16.04 -7.47
N GLU A 189 1.94 17.07 -8.32
CA GLU A 189 2.35 16.90 -9.70
C GLU A 189 3.78 16.34 -9.80
N THR A 190 4.72 16.79 -8.96
CA THR A 190 6.09 16.27 -8.98
C THR A 190 6.14 14.81 -8.53
N VAL A 191 5.48 14.46 -7.42
CA VAL A 191 5.42 13.08 -6.92
C VAL A 191 4.73 12.15 -7.93
N TRP A 192 3.64 12.63 -8.54
CA TRP A 192 2.93 11.86 -9.57
C TRP A 192 3.80 11.61 -10.79
N LYS A 193 4.56 12.62 -11.26
CA LYS A 193 5.52 12.46 -12.37
C LYS A 193 6.58 11.41 -12.05
N GLU A 194 7.11 11.39 -10.82
CA GLU A 194 8.09 10.39 -10.38
C GLU A 194 7.49 8.97 -10.35
N LYS A 195 6.33 8.79 -9.71
CA LYS A 195 5.64 7.49 -9.69
C LYS A 195 5.25 7.01 -11.09
N MET A 196 4.85 7.92 -11.98
CA MET A 196 4.56 7.58 -13.37
C MET A 196 5.81 7.12 -14.13
N LYS A 197 6.97 7.71 -13.85
CA LYS A 197 8.25 7.29 -14.42
C LYS A 197 8.63 5.89 -13.94
N GLU A 198 8.57 5.64 -12.64
CA GLU A 198 8.84 4.31 -12.06
C GLU A 198 7.90 3.25 -12.65
N LYS A 199 6.60 3.54 -12.70
CA LYS A 199 5.60 2.64 -13.30
C LYS A 199 5.87 2.40 -14.80
N ALA A 200 6.32 3.41 -15.54
CA ALA A 200 6.67 3.26 -16.95
C ALA A 200 7.94 2.40 -17.15
N GLU A 201 8.91 2.48 -16.24
CA GLU A 201 10.10 1.63 -16.23
C GLU A 201 9.72 0.17 -15.95
N LEU A 202 8.90 -0.08 -14.92
CA LEU A 202 8.33 -1.40 -14.63
C LEU A 202 7.53 -1.97 -15.81
N MET A 203 6.70 -1.15 -16.46
CA MET A 203 5.96 -1.57 -17.65
C MET A 203 6.87 -1.96 -18.80
N ARG A 204 7.94 -1.19 -19.05
CA ARG A 204 8.92 -1.50 -20.09
C ARG A 204 9.68 -2.79 -19.77
N GLU A 205 10.03 -3.03 -18.52
CA GLU A 205 10.66 -4.27 -18.09
C GLU A 205 9.71 -5.47 -18.25
N ASN A 206 8.45 -5.33 -17.85
CA ASN A 206 7.43 -6.36 -18.02
C ASN A 206 7.15 -6.67 -19.51
N GLU A 207 7.16 -5.65 -20.37
CA GLU A 207 7.05 -5.83 -21.82
C GLU A 207 8.28 -6.56 -22.40
N ARG A 208 9.48 -6.21 -21.94
CA ARG A 208 10.72 -6.94 -22.31
C ARG A 208 10.66 -8.40 -21.88
N LEU A 209 10.23 -8.68 -20.66
CA LEU A 209 10.05 -10.04 -20.15
C LEU A 209 8.97 -10.80 -20.93
N SER A 210 7.87 -10.14 -21.28
CA SER A 210 6.81 -10.72 -22.10
C SER A 210 7.31 -11.09 -23.49
N THR A 211 8.03 -10.18 -24.15
CA THR A 211 8.65 -10.40 -25.47
C THR A 211 9.67 -11.54 -25.41
N MET A 212 10.50 -11.57 -24.36
CA MET A 212 11.45 -12.66 -24.14
C MET A 212 10.71 -14.00 -23.98
N THR A 213 9.65 -14.03 -23.18
CA THR A 213 8.84 -15.24 -22.94
C THR A 213 8.16 -15.72 -24.23
N GLU A 214 7.68 -14.81 -25.07
CA GLU A 214 7.12 -15.14 -26.38
C GLU A 214 8.17 -15.76 -27.30
N ARG A 215 9.39 -15.19 -27.34
CA ARG A 215 10.52 -15.78 -28.10
C ARG A 215 10.93 -17.16 -27.57
N LEU A 216 10.89 -17.37 -26.25
CA LEU A 216 11.16 -18.69 -25.67
C LEU A 216 10.09 -19.71 -26.06
N SER A 217 8.83 -19.29 -26.22
CA SER A 217 7.75 -20.17 -26.67
C SER A 217 7.93 -20.74 -28.08
N THR A 218 8.81 -20.17 -28.90
CA THR A 218 9.15 -20.71 -30.23
C THR A 218 10.22 -21.79 -30.19
N HIS A 219 10.97 -21.91 -29.09
CA HIS A 219 12.12 -22.81 -28.97
C HIS A 219 11.97 -23.85 -27.84
N LEU A 220 11.20 -23.53 -26.79
CA LEU A 220 10.98 -24.40 -25.65
C LEU A 220 9.53 -24.91 -25.62
N PRO A 221 9.31 -26.17 -25.21
CA PRO A 221 7.96 -26.68 -24.96
C PRO A 221 7.20 -25.83 -23.94
N ARG A 222 5.88 -25.69 -24.14
CA ARG A 222 5.00 -24.82 -23.33
C ARG A 222 5.11 -25.06 -21.83
N LYS A 223 5.32 -26.31 -21.38
CA LYS A 223 5.52 -26.71 -19.97
C LYS A 223 6.63 -25.86 -19.31
N TYR A 224 7.78 -25.72 -19.99
CA TYR A 224 8.92 -24.97 -19.47
C TYR A 224 8.69 -23.47 -19.47
N VAL A 225 8.09 -22.94 -20.53
CA VAL A 225 7.77 -21.50 -20.66
C VAL A 225 6.74 -21.06 -19.61
N SER A 226 5.72 -21.88 -19.35
CA SER A 226 4.74 -21.58 -18.29
C SER A 226 5.37 -21.59 -16.90
N ALA A 227 6.31 -22.50 -16.64
CA ALA A 227 6.97 -22.55 -15.35
C ALA A 227 7.88 -21.35 -15.11
N ILE A 228 8.66 -20.94 -16.12
CA ILE A 228 9.48 -19.71 -16.08
C ILE A 228 8.61 -18.48 -15.78
N ARG A 229 7.47 -18.34 -16.46
CA ARG A 229 6.54 -17.21 -16.23
C ARG A 229 6.00 -17.15 -14.80
N THR A 230 5.80 -18.31 -14.19
CA THR A 230 5.23 -18.41 -12.83
C THR A 230 6.29 -18.55 -11.73
N GLY A 231 7.59 -18.50 -12.07
CA GLY A 231 8.69 -18.72 -11.12
C GLY A 231 8.70 -20.13 -10.50
N LYS A 232 8.04 -21.11 -11.12
CA LYS A 232 7.96 -22.48 -10.60
C LYS A 232 9.14 -23.31 -11.10
N THR A 233 9.74 -24.09 -10.20
CA THR A 233 10.74 -25.11 -10.55
C THR A 233 10.06 -26.34 -11.16
N ILE A 234 10.59 -26.83 -12.29
CA ILE A 234 10.18 -28.11 -12.89
C ILE A 234 11.21 -29.16 -12.49
N GLY A 235 10.75 -30.32 -11.98
CA GLY A 235 11.61 -31.46 -11.70
C GLY A 235 12.20 -32.08 -12.98
N SER A 236 13.41 -32.62 -12.89
CA SER A 236 14.04 -33.32 -14.02
C SER A 236 13.20 -34.53 -14.42
N ASP A 237 12.88 -34.65 -15.72
CA ASP A 237 12.24 -35.84 -16.25
C ASP A 237 13.32 -36.93 -16.42
N CYS A 238 13.17 -38.09 -15.76
CA CYS A 238 14.06 -39.25 -15.90
C CYS A 238 13.45 -40.26 -16.86
N PHE A 239 14.25 -40.79 -17.78
CA PHE A 239 13.81 -41.79 -18.76
C PHE A 239 14.66 -43.06 -18.62
N ASP A 240 14.01 -44.22 -18.63
CA ASP A 240 14.70 -45.53 -18.51
C ASP A 240 15.60 -45.84 -19.72
N SER A 241 15.31 -45.26 -20.89
CA SER A 241 16.19 -45.26 -22.06
C SER A 241 15.83 -44.10 -23.00
N VAL A 242 16.82 -43.56 -23.71
CA VAL A 242 16.63 -42.50 -24.72
C VAL A 242 17.37 -42.85 -26.01
N SER A 243 16.81 -42.48 -27.15
CA SER A 243 17.47 -42.60 -28.46
C SER A 243 18.01 -41.23 -28.86
N ILE A 244 19.33 -41.14 -29.09
CA ILE A 244 20.00 -39.91 -29.50
C ILE A 244 20.22 -39.95 -31.01
N PHE A 245 19.77 -38.91 -31.71
CA PHE A 245 20.05 -38.73 -33.14
C PHE A 245 21.20 -37.74 -33.32
N LEU A 246 22.30 -38.21 -33.89
CA LEU A 246 23.46 -37.39 -34.24
C LEU A 246 23.45 -37.15 -35.76
N SER A 247 23.24 -35.90 -36.16
CA SER A 247 23.35 -35.47 -37.55
C SER A 247 24.55 -34.55 -37.68
N ASP A 248 25.49 -34.91 -38.54
CA ASP A 248 26.55 -34.01 -38.97
C ASP A 248 26.00 -33.02 -40.00
N ILE A 249 26.39 -31.75 -39.90
CA ILE A 249 26.06 -30.72 -40.88
C ILE A 249 27.34 -30.46 -41.65
N VAL A 250 27.40 -31.00 -42.86
CA VAL A 250 28.55 -30.82 -43.77
C VAL A 250 28.81 -29.33 -43.97
N ASP A 251 30.07 -28.94 -43.85
CA ASP A 251 30.55 -27.56 -44.01
C ASP A 251 29.95 -26.55 -43.01
N PHE A 252 29.42 -26.99 -41.86
CA PHE A 252 28.88 -26.10 -40.82
C PHE A 252 29.86 -24.98 -40.46
N HIS A 253 31.14 -25.29 -40.29
CA HIS A 253 32.18 -24.29 -40.02
C HIS A 253 32.27 -23.21 -41.11
N ALA A 254 32.19 -23.59 -42.39
CA ALA A 254 32.23 -22.66 -43.51
C ALA A 254 30.95 -21.81 -43.60
N ILE A 255 29.79 -22.41 -43.33
CA ILE A 255 28.49 -21.72 -43.28
C ILE A 255 28.46 -20.69 -42.16
N VAL A 256 28.99 -21.02 -40.97
CA VAL A 256 29.05 -20.13 -39.81
C VAL A 256 30.02 -18.97 -40.05
N THR A 257 31.18 -19.25 -40.66
CA THR A 257 32.22 -18.23 -40.89
C THR A 257 31.83 -17.22 -41.98
N SER A 258 31.00 -17.63 -42.94
CA SER A 258 30.57 -16.79 -44.07
C SER A 258 29.30 -15.97 -43.82
N SER A 259 28.66 -16.16 -42.67
CA SER A 259 27.34 -15.61 -42.37
C SER A 259 27.37 -14.63 -41.18
N SER A 260 26.54 -13.59 -41.22
CA SER A 260 26.46 -12.66 -40.07
C SER A 260 25.78 -13.32 -38.86
N PRO A 261 26.08 -12.88 -37.62
CA PRO A 261 25.49 -13.46 -36.40
C PRO A 261 23.96 -13.51 -36.38
N LYS A 262 23.29 -12.57 -37.08
CA LYS A 262 21.83 -12.56 -37.25
C LYS A 262 21.31 -13.59 -38.26
N GLN A 263 22.10 -13.92 -39.28
CA GLN A 263 21.77 -14.88 -40.34
C GLN A 263 21.98 -16.34 -39.92
N VAL A 264 22.99 -16.61 -39.08
CA VAL A 264 23.21 -17.97 -38.54
C VAL A 264 22.30 -18.25 -37.33
N GLY A 265 21.62 -17.24 -36.79
CA GLY A 265 20.86 -17.38 -35.55
C GLY A 265 21.74 -17.70 -34.34
N ILE A 266 23.06 -17.53 -34.42
CA ILE A 266 24.02 -17.89 -33.37
C ILE A 266 23.87 -17.01 -32.13
N SER A 267 23.38 -15.77 -32.25
CA SER A 267 23.02 -15.00 -31.05
C SER A 267 21.92 -15.68 -30.24
N ARG A 268 21.11 -16.55 -30.85
CA ARG A 268 20.06 -17.34 -30.19
C ARG A 268 20.60 -18.63 -29.55
N TRP A 269 21.54 -19.31 -30.21
CA TRP A 269 22.13 -20.55 -29.67
C TRP A 269 23.22 -20.33 -28.63
N VAL A 270 23.97 -19.22 -28.71
CA VAL A 270 25.04 -18.91 -27.74
C VAL A 270 24.49 -18.38 -26.43
N GLU A 271 23.37 -17.64 -26.43
CA GLU A 271 22.66 -17.28 -25.19
C GLU A 271 22.09 -18.54 -24.49
N ASP A 272 21.51 -19.47 -25.26
CA ASP A 272 21.01 -20.75 -24.74
C ASP A 272 22.13 -21.68 -24.24
N LEU A 273 23.30 -21.69 -24.91
CA LEU A 273 24.48 -22.42 -24.44
C LEU A 273 25.12 -21.80 -23.20
N ILE A 274 25.11 -20.46 -23.07
CA ILE A 274 25.56 -19.78 -21.83
C ILE A 274 24.62 -20.14 -20.69
N ILE A 275 23.29 -20.21 -20.88
CA ILE A 275 22.36 -20.64 -19.84
C ILE A 275 22.60 -22.10 -19.43
N ILE A 276 22.86 -23.01 -20.39
CA ILE A 276 23.12 -24.43 -20.10
C ILE A 276 24.49 -24.64 -19.42
N HIS A 277 25.55 -23.95 -19.84
CA HIS A 277 26.86 -24.03 -19.19
C HIS A 277 26.88 -23.36 -17.80
N SER A 278 26.10 -22.29 -17.61
CA SER A 278 25.98 -21.62 -16.30
C SER A 278 25.17 -22.45 -15.31
N LEU A 279 24.07 -23.09 -15.76
CA LEU A 279 23.26 -23.98 -14.92
C LEU A 279 23.99 -25.28 -14.58
N SER A 280 24.80 -25.82 -15.50
CA SER A 280 25.66 -26.99 -15.21
C SER A 280 26.69 -26.71 -14.11
N ARG A 281 27.23 -25.48 -14.03
CA ARG A 281 28.25 -25.10 -13.03
C ARG A 281 27.66 -24.74 -11.66
N ILE A 282 26.45 -24.18 -11.62
CA ILE A 282 25.73 -23.92 -10.36
C ILE A 282 25.30 -25.24 -9.70
N VAL A 283 24.98 -26.27 -10.49
CA VAL A 283 24.62 -27.60 -9.97
C VAL A 283 25.85 -28.43 -9.56
N SER A 284 27.04 -28.16 -10.11
CA SER A 284 28.28 -28.91 -9.78
C SER A 284 29.15 -28.30 -8.67
N GLY A 285 28.83 -27.10 -8.17
CA GLY A 285 29.47 -26.53 -6.97
C GLY A 285 30.93 -26.10 -7.13
N GLU A 286 31.40 -25.84 -8.35
CA GLU A 286 32.78 -25.37 -8.58
C GLU A 286 32.83 -23.83 -8.60
N THR A 287 33.76 -23.26 -7.82
CA THR A 287 34.04 -21.80 -7.78
C THR A 287 35.27 -21.46 -8.63
N TRP A 288 35.35 -20.19 -9.05
CA TRP A 288 36.29 -19.64 -10.04
C TRP A 288 37.75 -20.05 -9.89
#